data_AF-A0A4Q3UKL1-F1
#
_entry.id   AF-A0A4Q3UKL1-F1
#
_cell.length_a   1.000
_cell.length_b   1.000
_cell.length_c   1.000
_cell.angle_alpha   90.00
_cell.angle_beta   90.00
_cell.angle_gamma   90.00
#
_symmetry.space_group_name_H-M   'P 1'
#
loop_
_entity.id
_entity.type
_entity.pdbx_description
1 polymer ?
#
loop_
_entity_poly.entity_id
_entity_poly.type
_entity_poly.pdbx_seq_one_letter_code
_entity_poly.pdbx_strand_id
1 'polypeptide(L)' 'MPNPKRRHSHQRTALRRTNYTATLPEITLTRQVGAFPTRLNHCASAEGYYNGRRLPGFKDKE' A
#
# COMPACT_ATOMS: atom_id res chain seq x y z
N MET A 1 34.54 -2.24 20.93
CA MET A 1 33.26 -1.90 20.28
C MET A 1 33.31 -0.47 19.76
N PRO A 2 32.88 -0.20 18.52
CA PRO A 2 32.84 1.16 17.99
C PRO A 2 31.58 1.88 18.47
N ASN A 3 31.68 2.54 19.63
CA ASN A 3 30.59 3.37 20.16
C ASN A 3 30.65 4.78 19.56
N PRO A 4 29.51 5.45 19.33
CA PRO A 4 29.50 6.80 18.79
C PRO A 4 30.21 7.76 19.76
N LYS A 5 31.31 8.36 19.31
CA LYS A 5 32.10 9.32 20.10
C LYS A 5 31.31 10.58 20.47
N ARG A 6 30.30 10.95 19.66
CA ARG A 6 29.48 12.16 19.84
C ARG A 6 28.02 11.92 19.46
N ARG A 7 27.10 12.66 20.09
CA ARG A 7 25.68 12.67 19.75
C ARG A 7 25.46 13.32 18.38
N HIS A 8 24.61 12.72 17.54
CA HIS A 8 24.18 13.35 16.29
C HIS A 8 23.21 14.51 16.56
N SER A 9 23.35 15.61 15.81
CA SER A 9 22.42 16.74 15.90
C SER A 9 21.04 16.37 15.34
N HIS A 10 20.01 17.09 15.77
CA HIS A 10 18.65 16.94 15.24
C HIS A 10 18.61 17.18 13.72
N GLN A 11 19.37 18.17 13.22
CA GLN A 11 19.52 18.44 11.79
C GLN A 11 20.06 17.22 11.02
N ARG A 12 21.13 16.57 11.50
CA ARG A 12 21.69 15.37 10.84
C ARG A 12 20.70 14.21 10.84
N THR A 13 19.94 14.06 11.92
CA THR A 13 18.94 12.99 12.03
C THR A 13 17.76 13.23 11.09
N ALA A 14 17.30 14.49 10.96
CA ALA A 14 16.25 14.88 10.04
C ALA A 14 16.69 14.67 8.58
N LEU A 15 17.88 15.15 8.21
CA LEU A 15 18.44 14.94 6.87
C LEU A 15 18.58 13.47 6.52
N ARG A 16 19.02 12.62 7.48
CA ARG A 16 19.09 11.17 7.26
C ARG A 16 17.71 10.53 7.00
N ARG A 17 16.65 11.05 7.59
CA ARG A 17 15.28 10.51 7.48
C ARG A 17 14.50 11.04 6.27
N THR A 18 15.07 11.93 5.47
CA THR A 18 14.41 12.51 4.29
C THR A 18 13.96 11.47 3.27
N ASN A 19 14.76 10.42 3.07
CA ASN A 19 14.46 9.34 2.12
C ASN A 19 13.70 8.17 2.75
N TYR A 20 13.47 8.20 4.06
CA TYR A 20 12.73 7.16 4.79
C TYR A 20 11.24 7.53 4.84
N THR A 21 10.64 7.63 3.66
CA THR A 21 9.25 8.01 3.45
C THR A 21 8.46 6.87 2.81
N ALA A 22 7.17 6.78 3.14
CA ALA A 22 6.28 5.79 2.54
C ALA A 22 5.76 6.31 1.19
N THR A 23 5.75 5.45 0.18
CA THR A 23 5.12 5.72 -1.12
C THR A 23 3.76 5.06 -1.18
N LEU A 24 2.74 5.79 -1.59
CA LEU A 24 1.42 5.21 -1.85
C LEU A 24 1.50 4.34 -3.12
N PRO A 25 0.99 3.08 -3.09
CA PRO A 25 0.90 2.27 -4.28
C PRO A 25 -0.19 2.79 -5.22
N GLU A 26 -0.17 2.34 -6.47
CA GLU A 26 -1.23 2.65 -7.42
C GLU A 26 -2.53 1.93 -7.04
N ILE A 27 -3.56 2.71 -6.75
CA ILE A 27 -4.88 2.24 -6.32
C ILE A 27 -5.90 2.56 -7.42
N THR A 28 -6.71 1.57 -7.78
CA THR A 28 -7.75 1.68 -8.81
C THR A 28 -9.12 1.39 -8.22
N LEU A 29 -10.16 1.99 -8.78
CA LEU A 29 -11.55 1.72 -8.38
C LEU A 29 -12.03 0.39 -8.95
N THR A 30 -12.78 -0.37 -8.15
CA THR A 30 -13.44 -1.60 -8.59
C THR A 30 -14.80 -1.25 -9.19
N ARG A 31 -14.87 -1.22 -10.52
CA ARG A 31 -16.06 -0.79 -11.28
C ARG A 31 -17.35 -1.57 -10.93
N GLN A 32 -17.22 -2.82 -10.49
CA GLN A 32 -18.35 -3.74 -10.29
C GLN A 32 -19.11 -3.52 -8.98
N VAL A 33 -18.49 -2.89 -7.98
CA VAL A 33 -19.05 -2.82 -6.61
C VAL A 33 -19.35 -1.37 -6.17
N GLY A 34 -19.24 -0.40 -7.10
CA GLY A 34 -19.61 1.00 -6.84
C GLY A 34 -18.45 1.88 -6.37
N ALA A 35 -18.76 2.94 -5.63
CA ALA A 35 -17.88 4.12 -5.51
C ALA A 35 -16.67 3.98 -4.55
N PHE A 36 -16.66 3.00 -3.64
CA PHE A 36 -15.63 2.91 -2.57
C PHE A 36 -14.80 1.60 -2.44
N PRO A 37 -15.04 0.50 -3.17
CA PRO A 37 -14.11 -0.62 -3.18
C PRO A 37 -12.94 -0.33 -4.11
N THR A 38 -11.77 -0.15 -3.53
CA THR A 38 -10.52 0.01 -4.26
C THR A 38 -9.73 -1.29 -4.32
N ARG A 39 -8.86 -1.42 -5.32
CA ARG A 39 -7.94 -2.54 -5.50
C ARG A 39 -6.60 -2.04 -6.00
N LEU A 40 -5.54 -2.78 -5.72
CA LEU A 40 -4.25 -2.54 -6.35
C LEU A 40 -4.33 -2.81 -7.85
N ASN A 41 -3.56 -2.07 -8.63
CA ASN A 41 -3.48 -2.31 -10.07
C ASN A 41 -2.99 -3.75 -10.33
N HIS A 42 -3.55 -4.39 -11.36
CA HIS A 42 -3.31 -5.81 -11.70
C HIS A 42 -3.60 -6.85 -10.60
N CYS A 43 -4.26 -6.47 -9.50
CA CYS A 43 -4.74 -7.41 -8.48
C CYS A 43 -6.26 -7.57 -8.51
N ALA A 44 -6.73 -8.70 -7.98
CA ALA A 44 -8.15 -8.93 -7.72
C ALA A 44 -8.66 -7.99 -6.63
N SER A 45 -9.92 -7.58 -6.72
CA SER A 45 -10.60 -6.88 -5.63
C SER A 45 -10.91 -7.82 -4.48
N ALA A 46 -11.06 -7.28 -3.26
CA ALA A 46 -11.53 -8.03 -2.10
C ALA A 46 -12.90 -8.66 -2.34
N GLU A 47 -13.70 -8.02 -3.20
CA GLU A 47 -15.01 -8.46 -3.67
C GLU A 47 -14.93 -9.53 -4.77
N GLY A 48 -13.78 -10.15 -5.00
CA GLY A 48 -13.69 -11.29 -5.92
C GLY A 48 -13.82 -10.94 -7.40
N TYR A 49 -13.47 -9.72 -7.82
CA TYR A 49 -13.46 -9.33 -9.23
C TYR A 49 -12.04 -9.11 -9.76
N TYR A 50 -11.79 -9.57 -10.98
CA TYR A 50 -10.57 -9.26 -11.75
C TYR A 50 -10.93 -9.08 -13.22
N ASN A 51 -10.42 -8.01 -13.86
CA ASN A 51 -10.73 -7.66 -15.25
C ASN A 51 -12.25 -7.68 -15.57
N GLY A 52 -13.05 -7.24 -14.59
CA GLY A 52 -14.51 -7.19 -14.68
C GLY A 52 -15.24 -8.52 -14.67
N ARG A 53 -14.54 -9.63 -14.44
CA ARG A 53 -15.14 -10.95 -14.25
C ARG A 53 -15.09 -11.33 -12.79
N ARG A 54 -16.10 -12.09 -12.36
CA ARG A 54 -16.14 -12.73 -11.05
C ARG A 54 -15.13 -13.87 -11.02
N LEU A 55 -14.36 -13.97 -9.94
CA LEU A 55 -13.39 -15.05 -9.75
C LEU A 55 -14.12 -16.39 -9.53
N PRO A 56 -13.62 -17.49 -10.13
CA PRO A 56 -14.20 -18.80 -9.93
C PRO A 56 -14.03 -19.25 -8.48
N GLY A 57 -15.10 -19.77 -7.88
CA GLY A 57 -15.08 -20.28 -6.50
C GLY A 57 -15.04 -19.21 -5.41
N PHE A 58 -15.15 -17.91 -5.77
CA PHE A 58 -15.29 -16.86 -4.78
C PHE A 58 -16.65 -16.97 -4.09
N LYS A 59 -16.65 -17.14 -2.77
CA LYS A 59 -17.85 -17.23 -1.94
C LYS A 59 -18.20 -15.84 -1.43
N ASP A 60 -19.44 -15.41 -1.68
CA ASP A 60 -19.99 -14.25 -1.01
C ASP A 60 -20.04 -14.50 0.50
N LYS A 61 -19.71 -13.48 1.28
CA LYS A 61 -19.93 -13.52 2.72
C LYS A 61 -21.44 -13.39 2.93
N GLU A 62 -22.06 -14.42 3.49
CA GLU A 62 -23.43 -14.38 4.01
C GLU A 62 -23.58 -13.34 5.13
#